data_AF-A0A955W9T0-F1
#
_entry.id   AF-A0A955W9T0-F1
#
_cell.length_a   1.000
_cell.length_b   1.000
_cell.length_c   1.000
_cell.angle_alpha   90.00
_cell.angle_beta   90.00
_cell.angle_gamma   90.00
#
_symmetry.space_group_name_H-M   'P 1'
#
loop_
_entity.id
_entity.type
_entity.pdbx_description
1 polymer ?
#
loop_
_entity_poly.entity_id
_entity_poly.type
_entity_poly.pdbx_seq_one_letter_code
_entity_poly.pdbx_strand_id
1 'polypeptide(L)'
;MTRRDARAGFTLLEVMVAVAILALSLTAIFSSQVGAMRTAARSRSISTASLLARCKMGEIEEQIANEGLPAIDDHGRDECCEGAEMRGFRCEWRIDRVVLPGETGGGEGGEESGLPGMGDDEGPALAMGDFLGGGSDTSGLAEMAIGLAYPVLKPHIEEQVRRVTVEVFWTEGETERSFDVLQYVVGEQPPAAPDPDSVPTP
;
A
#
# COMPACT_ATOMS: atom_id res chain seq x y z
N MET A 1 76.11 34.98 10.74
CA MET A 1 75.28 35.67 9.73
C MET A 1 73.83 35.32 9.96
N THR A 2 73.08 36.19 10.63
CA THR A 2 71.64 36.01 10.87
C THR A 2 70.87 36.56 9.68
N ARG A 3 70.26 35.68 8.88
CA ARG A 3 69.30 36.09 7.85
C ARG A 3 68.12 36.75 8.57
N ARG A 4 67.86 38.02 8.27
CA ARG A 4 66.59 38.67 8.63
C ARG A 4 65.52 38.07 7.73
N ASP A 5 64.64 37.25 8.29
CA ASP A 5 63.37 36.94 7.64
C ASP A 5 62.59 38.24 7.48
N ALA A 6 62.49 38.71 6.24
CA ALA A 6 61.56 39.77 5.89
C ALA A 6 60.16 39.23 6.17
N ARG A 7 59.50 39.77 7.20
CA ARG A 7 58.11 39.44 7.52
C ARG A 7 57.24 39.88 6.33
N ALA A 8 56.93 38.95 5.44
CA ALA A 8 55.99 39.17 4.35
C ALA A 8 54.58 39.25 4.94
N GLY A 9 53.91 40.38 4.73
CA GLY A 9 52.49 40.55 5.07
C GLY A 9 51.59 40.11 3.92
N PHE A 10 50.33 39.82 4.23
CA PHE A 10 49.31 39.51 3.23
C PHE A 10 48.97 40.74 2.40
N THR A 11 48.76 40.56 1.09
CA THR A 11 48.28 41.63 0.23
C THR A 11 46.77 41.83 0.42
N LEU A 12 46.29 43.06 0.21
CA LEU A 12 44.85 43.35 0.29
C LEU A 12 44.04 42.51 -0.71
N LEU A 13 44.61 42.25 -1.89
CA LEU A 13 44.01 41.40 -2.92
C LEU A 13 43.87 39.94 -2.45
N GLU A 14 44.88 39.39 -1.78
CA GLU A 14 44.87 38.02 -1.29
C GLU A 14 43.79 37.80 -0.22
N VAL A 15 43.64 38.74 0.72
CA VAL A 15 42.58 38.67 1.75
C VAL A 15 41.19 38.76 1.11
N MET A 16 41.02 39.65 0.12
CA MET A 16 39.74 39.77 -0.60
C MET A 16 39.39 38.47 -1.33
N VAL A 17 40.35 37.83 -1.99
CA VAL A 17 40.15 36.55 -2.68
C VAL A 17 39.85 35.42 -1.69
N ALA A 18 40.56 35.36 -0.55
CA ALA A 18 40.34 34.36 0.48
C ALA A 18 38.92 34.45 1.07
N VAL A 19 38.46 35.67 1.40
CA VAL A 19 37.10 35.90 1.92
C VAL A 19 36.04 35.58 0.85
N ALA A 20 36.30 35.89 -0.43
CA ALA A 20 35.37 35.54 -1.51
C ALA A 20 35.19 34.02 -1.66
N ILE A 21 36.28 33.24 -1.65
CA ILE A 21 36.23 31.77 -1.72
C ILE A 21 35.53 31.19 -0.47
N LEU A 22 35.83 31.75 0.71
CA LEU A 22 35.19 31.36 1.96
C LEU A 22 33.67 31.59 1.90
N ALA A 23 33.23 32.74 1.39
CA ALA A 23 31.81 33.05 1.27
C ALA A 23 31.08 32.07 0.33
N LEU A 24 31.68 31.73 -0.83
CA LEU A 24 31.09 30.79 -1.79
C LEU A 24 30.97 29.38 -1.20
N SER A 25 32.03 28.90 -0.55
CA SER A 25 32.03 27.57 0.09
C SER A 25 31.03 27.48 1.26
N LEU A 26 30.96 28.51 2.11
CA LEU A 26 30.03 28.55 3.23
C LEU A 26 28.57 28.57 2.75
N THR A 27 28.28 29.27 1.65
CA THR A 27 26.94 29.28 1.03
C THR A 27 26.52 27.90 0.56
N ALA A 28 27.43 27.16 -0.09
CA ALA A 28 27.17 25.78 -0.53
C ALA A 28 26.96 24.82 0.64
N ILE A 29 27.69 25.00 1.74
CA ILE A 29 27.52 24.19 2.96
C ILE A 29 26.15 24.46 3.61
N PHE A 30 25.76 25.72 3.76
CA PHE A 30 24.49 26.07 4.38
C PHE A 30 23.28 25.56 3.60
N SER A 31 23.31 25.62 2.26
CA SER A 31 22.21 25.07 1.44
C SER A 31 22.03 23.56 1.64
N SER A 32 23.14 22.81 1.76
CA SER A 32 23.13 21.39 2.07
C SER A 32 22.55 21.08 3.45
N GLN A 33 22.93 21.86 4.47
CA GLN A 33 22.41 21.69 5.83
C GLN A 33 20.90 21.94 5.93
N VAL A 34 20.38 22.96 5.24
CA VAL A 34 18.93 23.23 5.18
C VAL A 34 18.18 22.06 4.52
N GLY A 35 18.75 21.48 3.47
CA GLY A 35 18.20 20.26 2.84
C GLY A 35 18.11 19.09 3.82
N ALA A 36 19.19 18.84 4.58
CA ALA A 36 19.22 17.78 5.59
C ALA A 36 18.17 17.99 6.70
N MET A 37 18.00 19.22 7.18
CA MET A 37 16.99 19.55 8.19
C MET A 37 15.56 19.31 7.69
N ARG A 38 15.26 19.69 6.44
CA ARG A 38 13.94 19.44 5.83
C ARG A 38 13.64 17.95 5.72
N THR A 39 14.61 17.17 5.24
CA THR A 39 14.48 15.70 5.15
C THR A 39 14.27 15.07 6.53
N ALA A 40 14.98 15.55 7.56
CA ALA A 40 14.80 15.08 8.92
C ALA A 40 13.41 15.41 9.49
N ALA A 41 12.88 16.61 9.22
CA ALA A 41 11.52 17.01 9.63
C ALA A 41 10.45 16.17 8.93
N ARG A 42 10.61 15.92 7.63
CA ARG A 42 9.73 15.04 6.86
C ARG A 42 9.74 13.61 7.39
N SER A 43 10.92 13.08 7.70
CA SER A 43 11.07 11.73 8.27
C SER A 43 10.31 11.58 9.60
N ARG A 44 10.35 12.60 10.47
CA ARG A 44 9.56 12.60 11.71
C ARG A 44 8.06 12.59 11.45
N SER A 45 7.61 13.35 10.46
CA SER A 45 6.19 13.44 10.09
C SER A 45 5.68 12.10 9.56
N ILE A 46 6.45 11.46 8.66
CA ILE A 46 6.14 10.12 8.15
C ILE A 46 6.09 9.10 9.28
N SER A 47 7.09 9.07 10.17
CA SER A 47 7.10 8.14 11.31
C SER A 47 5.90 8.33 12.23
N THR A 48 5.48 9.58 12.48
CA THR A 48 4.30 9.89 13.29
C THR A 48 3.03 9.42 12.58
N ALA A 49 2.86 9.74 11.30
CA ALA A 49 1.72 9.29 10.52
C ALA A 49 1.67 7.75 10.42
N SER A 50 2.81 7.06 10.32
CA SER A 50 2.85 5.59 10.35
C SER A 50 2.40 5.00 11.68
N LEU A 51 2.73 5.64 12.80
CA LEU A 51 2.25 5.23 14.11
C LEU A 51 0.74 5.46 14.24
N LEU A 52 0.26 6.60 13.79
CA LEU A 52 -1.17 6.95 13.78
C LEU A 52 -1.98 5.99 12.89
N ALA A 53 -1.49 5.67 11.68
CA ALA A 53 -2.12 4.69 10.80
C ALA A 53 -2.25 3.32 11.47
N ARG A 54 -1.20 2.88 12.17
CA ARG A 54 -1.21 1.62 12.92
C ARG A 54 -2.18 1.64 14.09
N CYS A 55 -2.26 2.76 14.81
CA CYS A 55 -3.27 2.92 15.86
C CYS A 55 -4.68 2.80 15.27
N LYS A 56 -4.97 3.55 14.19
CA LYS A 56 -6.30 3.51 13.57
C LYS A 56 -6.68 2.13 13.06
N MET A 57 -5.74 1.43 12.43
CA MET A 57 -5.94 0.04 12.01
C MET A 57 -6.28 -0.86 13.20
N GLY A 58 -5.59 -0.68 14.33
CA GLY A 58 -5.87 -1.42 15.56
C GLY A 58 -7.26 -1.14 16.13
N GLU A 59 -7.72 0.11 16.12
CA GLU A 59 -9.09 0.46 16.54
C GLU A 59 -10.14 -0.19 15.64
N ILE A 60 -9.91 -0.21 14.33
CA ILE A 60 -10.82 -0.85 13.37
C ILE A 60 -10.82 -2.37 13.58
N GLU A 61 -9.66 -2.98 13.81
CA GLU A 61 -9.57 -4.41 14.14
C GLU A 61 -10.30 -4.75 15.43
N GLU A 62 -10.16 -3.94 16.48
CA GLU A 62 -10.90 -4.10 17.73
C GLU A 62 -12.41 -3.96 17.52
N GLN A 63 -12.84 -2.95 16.75
CA GLN A 63 -14.25 -2.78 16.41
C GLN A 63 -14.78 -4.00 15.67
N ILE A 64 -14.07 -4.50 14.66
CA ILE A 64 -14.45 -5.69 13.89
C ILE A 64 -14.44 -6.95 14.76
N ALA A 65 -13.50 -7.07 15.70
CA ALA A 65 -13.45 -8.20 16.62
C ALA A 65 -14.66 -8.22 17.58
N ASN A 66 -15.14 -7.04 18.00
CA ASN A 66 -16.26 -6.91 18.93
C ASN A 66 -17.63 -6.94 18.23
N GLU A 67 -17.78 -6.28 17.08
CA GLU A 67 -19.05 -6.07 16.37
C GLU A 67 -19.24 -7.02 15.17
N GLY A 68 -18.16 -7.65 14.70
CA GLY A 68 -18.14 -8.44 13.47
C GLY A 68 -17.88 -7.59 12.21
N LEU A 69 -17.86 -8.26 11.04
CA LEU A 69 -17.68 -7.54 9.77
C LEU A 69 -18.95 -6.78 9.40
N PRO A 70 -18.85 -5.50 8.99
CA PRO A 70 -20.01 -4.75 8.54
C PRO A 70 -20.57 -5.37 7.25
N ALA A 71 -21.90 -5.42 7.17
CA ALA A 71 -22.62 -5.94 5.99
C ALA A 71 -22.58 -4.98 4.79
N ILE A 72 -22.28 -3.70 5.04
CA ILE A 72 -22.17 -2.62 4.06
C ILE A 72 -20.80 -1.96 4.16
N ASP A 73 -20.41 -1.23 3.12
CA ASP A 73 -19.17 -0.44 3.16
C ASP A 73 -19.28 0.66 4.21
N ASP A 74 -18.27 0.77 5.06
CA ASP A 74 -18.21 1.75 6.15
C ASP A 74 -17.02 2.69 5.97
N HIS A 75 -17.19 3.95 6.36
CA HIS A 75 -16.16 4.96 6.18
C HIS A 75 -16.31 6.11 7.17
N GLY A 76 -15.19 6.75 7.48
CA GLY A 76 -15.18 7.87 8.41
C GLY A 76 -13.93 8.72 8.34
N ARG A 77 -13.94 9.78 9.15
CA ARG A 77 -12.87 10.76 9.26
C ARG A 77 -12.69 11.17 10.72
N ASP A 78 -11.48 11.08 11.23
CA ASP A 78 -11.13 11.57 12.56
C ASP A 78 -9.64 12.02 12.66
N GLU A 79 -9.17 12.33 13.87
CA GLU A 79 -7.80 12.66 14.26
C GLU A 79 -6.86 11.42 14.44
N CYS A 80 -7.21 10.30 13.80
CA CYS A 80 -6.44 9.06 13.62
C CYS A 80 -6.32 8.10 14.80
N CYS A 81 -6.36 8.56 16.05
CA CYS A 81 -6.13 7.67 17.19
C CYS A 81 -6.77 8.28 18.43
N GLU A 82 -7.74 7.58 19.02
CA GLU A 82 -8.45 8.01 20.21
C GLU A 82 -7.47 8.10 21.40
N GLY A 83 -7.34 9.29 21.98
CA GLY A 83 -6.47 9.53 23.15
C GLY A 83 -4.99 9.70 22.84
N ALA A 84 -4.57 9.66 21.57
CA ALA A 84 -3.23 10.03 21.13
C ALA A 84 -3.26 10.97 19.92
N GLU A 85 -4.21 11.91 19.94
CA GLU A 85 -4.44 12.83 18.84
C GLU A 85 -3.22 13.75 18.64
N MET A 86 -2.79 13.85 17.38
CA MET A 86 -1.64 14.67 17.01
C MET A 86 -2.10 15.85 16.16
N ARG A 87 -1.77 17.07 16.61
CA ARG A 87 -2.13 18.29 15.89
C ARG A 87 -1.58 18.29 14.47
N GLY A 88 -2.43 18.66 13.51
CA GLY A 88 -2.06 18.77 12.10
C GLY A 88 -2.03 17.43 11.36
N PHE A 89 -2.47 16.34 11.99
CA PHE A 89 -2.73 15.06 11.36
C PHE A 89 -4.24 14.82 11.30
N ARG A 90 -4.67 14.12 10.25
CA ARG A 90 -6.07 13.73 10.06
C ARG A 90 -6.12 12.40 9.34
N CYS A 91 -7.07 11.55 9.67
CA CYS A 91 -7.24 10.27 9.02
C CYS A 91 -8.58 10.17 8.31
N GLU A 92 -8.58 9.45 7.20
CA GLU A 92 -9.78 8.94 6.55
C GLU A 92 -9.65 7.43 6.47
N TRP A 93 -10.71 6.72 6.84
CA TRP A 93 -10.71 5.27 6.82
C TRP A 93 -11.92 4.75 6.05
N ARG A 94 -11.74 3.58 5.44
CA ARG A 94 -12.74 2.90 4.63
C ARG A 94 -12.64 1.39 4.81
N ILE A 95 -13.78 0.73 4.94
CA ILE A 95 -13.93 -0.71 5.01
C ILE A 95 -14.81 -1.10 3.83
N ASP A 96 -14.18 -1.57 2.75
CA ASP A 96 -14.89 -1.98 1.54
C ASP A 96 -14.98 -3.52 1.46
N ARG A 97 -16.03 -4.04 0.83
CA ARG A 97 -16.07 -5.46 0.44
C ARG A 97 -14.98 -5.80 -0.57
N VAL A 98 -14.32 -6.95 -0.40
CA VAL A 98 -13.41 -7.46 -1.44
C VAL A 98 -14.23 -7.93 -2.63
N VAL A 99 -13.87 -7.47 -3.83
CA VAL A 99 -14.41 -7.97 -5.09
C VAL A 99 -13.30 -8.81 -5.73
N LEU A 100 -13.55 -10.10 -5.89
CA LEU A 100 -12.64 -10.93 -6.66
C LEU A 100 -12.91 -10.72 -8.15
N PRO A 101 -11.86 -10.71 -9.00
CA PRO A 101 -12.05 -10.68 -10.44
C PRO A 101 -12.99 -11.82 -10.85
N GLY A 102 -13.87 -11.55 -11.81
CA GLY A 102 -14.65 -12.63 -12.44
C GLY A 102 -13.71 -13.57 -13.17
N GLU A 103 -14.10 -14.83 -13.31
CA GLU A 103 -13.44 -15.75 -14.25
C GLU A 103 -13.54 -15.14 -15.65
N THR A 104 -12.47 -14.49 -16.08
CA THR A 104 -12.19 -14.23 -17.49
C THR A 104 -10.74 -14.62 -17.68
N GLY A 105 -10.55 -15.91 -18.01
CA GLY A 105 -9.36 -16.45 -18.66
C GLY A 105 -8.05 -16.30 -17.89
N GLY A 106 -7.47 -17.43 -17.50
CA GLY A 106 -6.04 -17.49 -17.25
C GLY A 106 -5.25 -16.86 -18.41
N GLY A 107 -4.31 -15.99 -18.07
CA GLY A 107 -3.18 -15.65 -18.95
C GLY A 107 -3.46 -14.65 -20.07
N GLU A 108 -3.69 -13.37 -19.75
CA GLU A 108 -3.27 -12.27 -20.64
C GLU A 108 -1.84 -11.86 -20.30
N GLY A 109 -0.89 -12.75 -20.62
CA GLY A 109 0.46 -12.37 -20.98
C GLY A 109 0.45 -12.12 -22.47
N GLY A 110 0.45 -10.84 -22.87
CA GLY A 110 0.32 -10.45 -24.27
C GLY A 110 1.45 -11.00 -25.12
N GLU A 111 1.12 -11.88 -26.07
CA GLU A 111 1.91 -12.15 -27.25
C GLU A 111 0.98 -12.40 -28.43
N GLU A 112 1.18 -11.55 -29.42
CA GLU A 112 0.50 -11.42 -30.70
C GLU A 112 0.58 -12.74 -31.45
N SER A 113 -0.53 -13.46 -31.59
CA SER A 113 -0.61 -14.59 -32.51
C SER A 113 -1.95 -14.56 -33.24
N GLY A 114 -1.82 -14.26 -34.53
CA GLY A 114 -2.92 -13.88 -35.41
C GLY A 114 -3.99 -14.96 -35.57
N LEU A 115 -5.21 -14.49 -35.78
CA LEU A 115 -6.32 -15.30 -36.26
C LEU A 115 -5.90 -16.09 -37.51
N PRO A 116 -6.00 -17.43 -37.52
CA PRO A 116 -6.05 -18.16 -38.78
C PRO A 116 -7.46 -18.00 -39.34
N GLY A 117 -7.50 -17.52 -40.58
CA GLY A 117 -8.71 -17.38 -41.36
C GLY A 117 -9.47 -18.70 -41.48
N MET A 118 -10.78 -18.55 -41.44
CA MET A 118 -11.80 -19.53 -41.74
C MET A 118 -11.59 -20.06 -43.17
N GLY A 119 -11.23 -21.33 -43.29
CA GLY A 119 -11.10 -22.05 -44.54
C GLY A 119 -11.57 -23.48 -44.33
N ASP A 120 -12.55 -23.86 -45.16
CA ASP A 120 -13.26 -25.13 -45.15
C ASP A 120 -12.34 -26.36 -45.21
N ASP A 121 -12.71 -27.38 -44.41
CA ASP A 121 -12.76 -28.82 -44.75
C ASP A 121 -12.40 -29.73 -43.56
N GLU A 122 -13.38 -30.58 -43.20
CA GLU A 122 -13.28 -31.94 -42.67
C GLU A 122 -12.70 -32.21 -41.24
N GLY A 123 -13.59 -32.54 -40.30
CA GLY A 123 -13.33 -33.51 -39.22
C GLY A 123 -13.44 -33.01 -37.76
N PRO A 124 -14.21 -33.67 -36.86
CA PRO A 124 -14.35 -33.28 -35.44
C PRO A 124 -13.16 -33.66 -34.53
N ALA A 125 -11.93 -33.71 -35.03
CA ALA A 125 -10.79 -34.28 -34.29
C ALA A 125 -9.85 -33.24 -33.64
N LEU A 126 -10.04 -31.93 -33.86
CA LEU A 126 -9.03 -30.93 -33.47
C LEU A 126 -9.29 -30.22 -32.13
N ALA A 127 -10.43 -30.45 -31.47
CA ALA A 127 -10.70 -29.86 -30.15
C ALA A 127 -10.06 -30.62 -28.97
N MET A 128 -9.43 -31.79 -29.22
CA MET A 128 -8.78 -32.61 -28.18
C MET A 128 -7.26 -32.40 -28.12
N GLY A 129 -6.66 -31.78 -29.15
CA GLY A 129 -5.20 -31.66 -29.28
C GLY A 129 -4.56 -30.66 -28.32
N ASP A 130 -5.31 -29.63 -27.90
CA ASP A 130 -4.81 -28.59 -26.99
C ASP A 130 -4.94 -28.97 -25.50
N PHE A 131 -5.73 -30.02 -25.20
CA PHE A 131 -5.87 -30.54 -23.83
C PHE A 131 -4.77 -31.55 -23.47
N LEU A 132 -4.05 -32.12 -24.45
CA LEU A 132 -3.09 -33.22 -24.23
C LEU A 132 -1.63 -32.85 -24.60
N GLY A 133 -1.34 -31.56 -24.76
CA GLY A 133 -0.08 -31.03 -25.27
C GLY A 133 0.92 -30.55 -24.22
N GLY A 134 1.33 -31.42 -23.28
CA GLY A 134 2.66 -31.37 -22.66
C GLY A 134 2.95 -30.34 -21.56
N GLY A 135 2.74 -30.74 -20.30
CA GLY A 135 3.35 -30.06 -19.14
C GLY A 135 2.70 -30.44 -17.80
N SER A 136 3.12 -31.56 -17.21
CA SER A 136 2.71 -32.10 -15.89
C SER A 136 1.19 -32.20 -15.65
N ASP A 137 0.66 -33.43 -15.74
CA ASP A 137 -0.75 -33.87 -15.66
C ASP A 137 -1.52 -33.56 -14.35
N THR A 138 -1.17 -32.50 -13.62
CA THR A 138 -1.97 -31.96 -12.53
C THR A 138 -2.59 -30.61 -12.88
N SER A 139 -2.12 -29.92 -13.93
CA SER A 139 -2.55 -28.57 -14.30
C SER A 139 -3.94 -28.54 -14.95
N GLY A 140 -4.21 -29.35 -15.99
CA GLY A 140 -5.51 -29.32 -16.68
C GLY A 140 -6.71 -29.81 -15.84
N LEU A 141 -6.49 -30.82 -15.00
CA LEU A 141 -7.51 -31.27 -14.03
C LEU A 141 -7.66 -30.29 -12.86
N ALA A 142 -6.57 -29.63 -12.42
CA ALA A 142 -6.66 -28.59 -11.40
C ALA A 142 -7.36 -27.33 -11.92
N GLU A 143 -7.13 -26.93 -13.17
CA GLU A 143 -7.79 -25.79 -13.82
C GLU A 143 -9.30 -26.03 -13.91
N MET A 144 -9.71 -27.22 -14.35
CA MET A 144 -11.13 -27.62 -14.38
C MET A 144 -11.74 -27.73 -12.97
N ALA A 145 -10.99 -28.24 -11.99
CA ALA A 145 -11.43 -28.33 -10.61
C ALA A 145 -11.59 -26.94 -9.96
N ILE A 146 -10.66 -26.01 -10.24
CA ILE A 146 -10.74 -24.62 -9.80
C ILE A 146 -11.94 -23.95 -10.45
N GLY A 147 -12.18 -24.12 -11.76
CA GLY A 147 -13.34 -23.54 -12.45
C GLY A 147 -14.69 -24.02 -11.93
N LEU A 148 -14.77 -25.23 -11.36
CA LEU A 148 -15.98 -25.71 -10.69
C LEU A 148 -16.10 -25.22 -9.23
N ALA A 149 -14.99 -25.07 -8.53
CA ALA A 149 -14.96 -24.66 -7.12
C ALA A 149 -15.06 -23.15 -6.94
N TYR A 150 -14.48 -22.37 -7.83
CA TYR A 150 -14.34 -20.91 -7.71
C TYR A 150 -15.68 -20.17 -7.68
N PRO A 151 -16.70 -20.49 -8.51
CA PRO A 151 -18.02 -19.86 -8.42
C PRO A 151 -18.73 -20.11 -7.09
N VAL A 152 -18.45 -21.23 -6.43
CA VAL A 152 -19.00 -21.55 -5.11
C VAL A 152 -18.21 -20.84 -4.01
N LEU A 153 -16.87 -20.82 -4.09
CA LEU A 153 -16.00 -20.20 -3.09
C LEU A 153 -16.03 -18.68 -3.13
N LYS A 154 -16.17 -18.07 -4.32
CA LYS A 154 -16.16 -16.63 -4.54
C LYS A 154 -17.11 -15.86 -3.61
N PRO A 155 -18.43 -16.14 -3.58
CA PRO A 155 -19.35 -15.40 -2.70
C PRO A 155 -18.97 -15.54 -1.22
N HIS A 156 -18.51 -16.73 -0.79
CA HIS A 156 -18.07 -16.93 0.59
C HIS A 156 -16.84 -16.09 0.95
N ILE A 157 -15.85 -16.00 0.05
CA ILE A 157 -14.66 -15.17 0.27
C ILE A 157 -15.03 -13.68 0.26
N GLU A 158 -15.87 -13.24 -0.68
CA GLU A 158 -16.31 -11.84 -0.74
C GLU A 158 -17.13 -11.43 0.50
N GLU A 159 -17.85 -12.36 1.15
CA GLU A 159 -18.57 -12.10 2.40
C GLU A 159 -17.65 -12.06 3.63
N GLN A 160 -16.63 -12.92 3.66
CA GLN A 160 -15.76 -13.10 4.83
C GLN A 160 -14.53 -12.19 4.85
N VAL A 161 -14.22 -11.51 3.73
CA VAL A 161 -13.06 -10.62 3.64
C VAL A 161 -13.51 -9.17 3.44
N ARG A 162 -12.92 -8.26 4.22
CA ARG A 162 -13.03 -6.81 4.00
C ARG A 162 -11.66 -6.22 3.73
N ARG A 163 -11.62 -5.20 2.88
CA ARG A 163 -10.45 -4.39 2.62
C ARG A 163 -10.55 -3.13 3.45
N VAL A 164 -9.67 -3.00 4.44
CA VAL A 164 -9.53 -1.80 5.27
C VAL A 164 -8.47 -0.92 4.64
N THR A 165 -8.79 0.35 4.43
CA THR A 165 -7.87 1.38 3.95
C THR A 165 -7.88 2.54 4.93
N VAL A 166 -6.71 2.94 5.42
CA VAL A 166 -6.52 4.11 6.28
C VAL A 166 -5.56 5.06 5.57
N GLU A 167 -6.03 6.25 5.25
CA GLU A 167 -5.23 7.33 4.67
C GLU A 167 -4.97 8.40 5.73
N VAL A 168 -3.68 8.72 5.92
CA VAL A 168 -3.25 9.74 6.88
C VAL A 168 -2.79 10.98 6.14
N PHE A 169 -3.35 12.13 6.50
CA PHE A 169 -3.07 13.45 5.93
C PHE A 169 -2.28 14.30 6.93
N TRP A 170 -1.29 15.03 6.44
CA TRP A 170 -0.57 16.05 7.21
C TRP A 170 -0.05 17.17 6.31
N THR A 171 0.25 18.32 6.89
CA THR A 171 0.77 19.48 6.15
C THR A 171 2.28 19.60 6.27
N GLU A 172 2.98 19.73 5.14
CA GLU A 172 4.42 20.03 5.06
C GLU A 172 4.60 21.42 4.40
N GLY A 173 4.72 22.46 5.23
CA GLY A 173 4.73 23.84 4.75
C GLY A 173 3.36 24.24 4.19
N GLU A 174 3.29 24.54 2.89
CA GLU A 174 2.03 24.84 2.19
C GLU A 174 1.45 23.62 1.44
N THR A 175 2.16 22.49 1.45
CA THR A 175 1.74 21.29 0.71
C THR A 175 1.10 20.28 1.65
N GLU A 176 -0.10 19.82 1.33
CA GLU A 176 -0.69 18.66 1.98
C GLU A 176 -0.05 17.38 1.43
N ARG A 177 0.24 16.45 2.35
CA ARG A 177 0.81 15.15 2.06
C ARG A 177 -0.14 14.10 2.64
N SER A 178 -0.23 12.98 1.95
CA SER A 178 -0.87 11.79 2.50
C SER A 178 -0.10 10.52 2.15
N PHE A 179 -0.39 9.46 2.89
CA PHE A 179 -0.16 8.09 2.45
C PHE A 179 -1.26 7.19 2.99
N ASP A 180 -1.50 6.09 2.30
CA ASP A 180 -2.48 5.07 2.65
C ASP A 180 -1.82 3.77 3.12
N VAL A 181 -2.50 3.10 4.04
CA VAL A 181 -2.21 1.73 4.47
C VAL A 181 -3.42 0.88 4.14
N LEU A 182 -3.18 -0.24 3.48
CA LEU A 182 -4.21 -1.19 3.07
C LEU A 182 -3.98 -2.53 3.75
N GLN A 183 -5.04 -3.07 4.35
CA GLN A 183 -5.02 -4.36 4.99
C GLN A 183 -6.30 -5.13 4.65
N TYR A 184 -6.16 -6.45 4.47
CA TYR A 184 -7.30 -7.35 4.36
C TYR A 184 -7.57 -7.98 5.71
N VAL A 185 -8.80 -7.85 6.19
CA VAL A 185 -9.26 -8.45 7.45
C VAL A 185 -10.27 -9.54 7.14
N VAL A 186 -10.18 -10.62 7.89
CA VAL A 186 -11.06 -11.79 7.76
C VAL A 186 -11.82 -11.93 9.06
N GLY A 187 -13.14 -11.94 8.97
CA GLY A 187 -14.00 -12.16 10.12
C GLY A 187 -14.36 -13.63 10.24
N GLU A 188 -14.23 -14.19 11.44
CA GLU A 188 -15.02 -15.37 11.80
C GLU A 188 -16.48 -14.91 11.92
N GLN A 189 -17.37 -15.58 11.20
CA GLN A 189 -18.79 -15.27 11.24
C GLN A 189 -19.24 -15.33 12.71
N PRO A 190 -19.83 -14.26 13.31
CA PRO A 190 -20.28 -14.33 14.69
C PRO A 190 -21.22 -15.52 14.81
N PRO A 191 -21.11 -16.35 15.88
CA PRO A 191 -22.03 -17.46 16.08
C PRO A 191 -23.45 -16.89 16.01
N ALA A 192 -24.31 -17.55 15.22
CA ALA A 192 -25.69 -17.16 15.08
C ALA A 192 -26.25 -16.84 16.46
N ALA A 193 -26.83 -15.63 16.61
CA ALA A 193 -27.41 -15.21 17.87
C ALA A 193 -28.28 -16.36 18.42
N PRO A 194 -28.15 -16.72 19.72
CA PRO A 194 -28.92 -17.82 20.27
C PRO A 194 -30.40 -17.55 20.00
N ASP A 195 -31.05 -18.53 19.37
CA ASP A 195 -32.46 -18.47 19.04
C ASP A 195 -33.25 -18.14 20.32
N PRO A 196 -33.99 -17.02 20.39
CA PRO A 196 -34.75 -16.64 21.58
C PRO A 196 -35.81 -17.72 21.96
N ASP A 197 -36.11 -18.64 21.04
CA ASP A 197 -37.04 -19.75 21.24
C ASP A 197 -36.36 -21.07 21.68
N SER A 198 -35.04 -21.08 21.91
CA SER A 198 -34.34 -22.24 22.45
C SER A 198 -34.66 -22.45 23.93
N VAL A 199 -35.68 -23.26 24.20
CA VAL A 199 -36.04 -23.73 25.55
C VAL A 199 -34.84 -24.49 26.14
N PRO A 200 -34.35 -24.14 27.34
CA PRO A 200 -33.30 -24.91 27.99
C PRO A 200 -33.83 -26.31 28.32
N THR A 201 -33.28 -27.33 27.66
CA THR A 201 -33.49 -28.73 28.05
C THR A 201 -32.89 -28.98 29.43
N PRO A 202 -33.60 -29.69 30.33
CA PRO A 202 -33.19 -29.93 31.72
C PRO A 202 -31.99 -30.87 31.85
#